data_AF-A0A9D1T8D8-F1
#
_entry.id   AF-A0A9D1T8D8-F1
#
_cell.length_a   1.000
_cell.length_b   1.000
_cell.length_c   1.000
_cell.angle_alpha   90.00
_cell.angle_beta   90.00
_cell.angle_gamma   90.00
#
_symmetry.space_group_name_H-M   'P 1'
#
loop_
_entity.id
_entity.type
_entity.pdbx_description
1 polymer ?
#
loop_
_entity_poly.entity_id
_entity_poly.type
_entity_poly.pdbx_seq_one_letter_code
_entity_poly.pdbx_strand_id
1 'polypeptide(L)' 'MEPDREYRIAEIAEFLGIKETRARELVRELIRLGIIEATGKNKGRRYRKIAEWD' A
#
# COMPACT_ATOMS: atom_id res chain seq x y z
N MET A 1 -5.48 -3.16 5.96
CA MET A 1 -6.10 -2.68 4.70
C MET A 1 -7.36 -3.50 4.49
N GLU A 2 -8.48 -2.82 4.26
CA GLU A 2 -9.73 -3.46 3.88
C GLU A 2 -9.59 -4.05 2.46
N PRO A 3 -10.12 -5.26 2.19
CA PRO A 3 -9.92 -5.96 0.91
C PRO A 3 -10.39 -5.16 -0.31
N ASP A 4 -11.49 -4.42 -0.17
CA ASP A 4 -12.15 -3.71 -1.27
C ASP A 4 -11.81 -2.21 -1.35
N ARG A 5 -10.82 -1.78 -0.56
CA ARG A 5 -10.41 -0.37 -0.51
C ARG A 5 -9.04 -0.17 -1.12
N GLU A 6 -8.96 0.84 -1.99
CA GLU A 6 -7.70 1.38 -2.48
C GLU A 6 -7.21 2.51 -1.59
N TYR A 7 -5.90 2.54 -1.33
CA TYR A 7 -5.26 3.53 -0.48
C TYR A 7 -4.16 4.28 -1.24
N ARG A 8 -4.01 5.58 -0.94
CA ARG A 8 -2.83 6.36 -1.31
C ARG A 8 -1.70 6.09 -0.32
N ILE A 9 -0.46 6.36 -0.75
CA ILE A 9 0.70 6.22 0.15
C ILE A 9 0.60 7.12 1.38
N ALA A 10 -0.01 8.30 1.24
CA ALA A 10 -0.25 9.25 2.34
C ALA A 10 -1.17 8.65 3.42
N GLU A 11 -2.27 8.02 3.01
CA GLU A 11 -3.21 7.36 3.94
C GLU A 11 -2.55 6.20 4.69
N ILE A 12 -1.70 5.42 3.99
CA ILE A 12 -0.93 4.33 4.61
C ILE A 12 0.06 4.88 5.62
N ALA A 13 0.77 5.95 5.26
CA ALA A 13 1.76 6.59 6.12
C ALA A 13 1.11 7.19 7.39
N GLU A 14 -0.03 7.87 7.23
CA GLU A 14 -0.83 8.42 8.32
C GLU A 14 -1.32 7.32 9.27
N PHE A 15 -1.93 6.26 8.73
CA PHE A 15 -2.42 5.13 9.52
C PHE A 15 -1.30 4.44 10.32
N LEU A 16 -0.12 4.31 9.73
CA LEU A 16 1.04 3.69 10.38
C LEU A 16 1.83 4.66 11.29
N GLY A 17 1.53 5.95 11.28
CA GLY A 17 2.27 6.96 12.04
C GLY A 17 3.73 7.13 11.59
N ILE A 18 4.02 6.92 10.29
CA ILE A 18 5.37 7.00 9.72
C ILE A 18 5.44 7.99 8.56
N LYS A 19 6.65 8.40 8.16
CA LYS A 19 6.85 9.21 6.95
C LYS A 19 6.49 8.44 5.69
N GLU A 20 5.97 9.14 4.68
CA GLU A 20 5.64 8.55 3.36
C GLU A 20 6.83 7.80 2.72
N THR A 21 8.06 8.28 2.91
CA THR A 21 9.25 7.61 2.38
C THR A 21 9.39 6.21 2.95
N ARG A 22 9.18 6.04 4.27
CA ARG A 22 9.23 4.75 4.94
C ARG A 22 8.05 3.86 4.56
N ALA A 23 6.86 4.44 4.46
CA ALA A 23 5.68 3.71 3.97
C ALA A 23 5.93 3.15 2.56
N ARG A 24 6.60 3.90 1.68
CA ARG A 24 6.90 3.48 0.31
C ARG A 24 7.89 2.31 0.25
N GLU A 25 8.86 2.26 1.16
CA GLU A 25 9.76 1.10 1.29
C GLU A 25 8.97 -0.15 1.70
N LEU A 26 8.15 -0.05 2.75
CA LEU A 26 7.33 -1.18 3.22
C LEU A 26 6.37 -1.67 2.13
N VAL A 27 5.66 -0.76 1.47
CA VAL A 27 4.73 -1.09 0.40
C VAL A 27 5.44 -1.77 -0.78
N ARG A 28 6.67 -1.39 -1.12
CA ARG A 28 7.47 -2.10 -2.15
C ARG A 28 7.76 -3.54 -1.75
N GLU A 29 8.13 -3.78 -0.49
CA GLU A 29 8.33 -5.14 0.02
C GLU A 29 7.02 -5.95 0.01
N LEU A 30 5.90 -5.34 0.40
CA LEU A 30 4.60 -6.00 0.36
C LEU A 30 4.17 -6.37 -1.07
N ILE A 31 4.47 -5.52 -2.05
CA ILE A 31 4.26 -5.85 -3.47
C ILE A 31 5.16 -7.01 -3.90
N ARG A 32 6.45 -6.97 -3.52
CA ARG A 32 7.42 -8.04 -3.83
C ARG A 32 6.98 -9.39 -3.28
N LEU A 33 6.36 -9.39 -2.11
CA LEU A 33 5.83 -10.59 -1.45
C LEU A 33 4.45 -11.03 -1.97
N GLY A 34 3.82 -10.27 -2.89
CA GLY A 34 2.48 -10.59 -3.37
C GLY A 34 1.38 -10.41 -2.32
N ILE A 35 1.57 -9.51 -1.35
CA ILE A 35 0.57 -9.19 -0.30
C ILE A 35 -0.46 -8.19 -0.83
N ILE A 36 0.06 -7.19 -1.54
CA ILE A 36 -0.69 -6.09 -2.11
C ILE A 36 -0.28 -5.92 -3.57
N GLU A 37 -1.12 -5.25 -4.34
CA GLU A 37 -0.76 -4.76 -5.66
C GLU A 37 -0.79 -3.24 -5.70
N ALA A 38 -0.20 -2.69 -6.77
CA ALA A 38 -0.26 -1.27 -7.07
C ALA A 38 -0.96 -1.02 -8.41
N THR A 39 -1.99 -0.19 -8.38
CA THR A 39 -2.72 0.27 -9.55
C THR A 39 -2.39 1.75 -9.83
N GLY A 40 -2.56 2.20 -11.08
CA GLY A 40 -2.29 3.59 -11.48
C GLY A 40 -0.80 3.98 -11.51
N LYS A 41 -0.53 5.25 -11.86
CA LYS A 41 0.83 5.82 -12.01
C LYS A 41 0.93 7.18 -11.33
N ASN A 42 2.15 7.56 -10.89
CA ASN A 42 2.46 8.87 -10.31
C ASN A 42 1.46 9.27 -9.19
N LYS A 43 0.84 10.45 -9.26
CA LYS A 43 -0.17 10.94 -8.30
C LYS A 43 -1.42 10.05 -8.24
N GLY A 44 -1.70 9.30 -9.30
CA GLY A 44 -2.79 8.34 -9.37
C GLY A 44 -2.46 6.97 -8.80
N ARG A 45 -1.25 6.74 -8.26
CA ARG A 45 -0.88 5.42 -7.73
C ARG A 45 -1.70 5.08 -6.48
N ARG A 46 -2.22 3.86 -6.44
CA ARG A 46 -3.03 3.29 -5.36
C ARG A 46 -2.54 1.90 -5.01
N TYR A 47 -2.90 1.45 -3.81
CA TYR A 47 -2.51 0.16 -3.27
C TYR A 47 -3.72 -0.55 -2.66
N ARG A 48 -3.87 -1.84 -2.95
CA ARG A 48 -4.93 -2.68 -2.38
C ARG A 48 -4.41 -4.08 -2.04
N LYS A 49 -5.05 -4.73 -1.08
CA LYS A 49 -4.75 -6.11 -0.67
C LYS A 49 -5.16 -7.08 -1.79
N ILE A 50 -4.35 -8.10 -2.05
CA ILE A 50 -4.65 -9.12 -3.09
C ILE A 50 -4.97 -10.50 -2.54
N ALA A 51 -4.57 -10.80 -1.30
CA ALA A 51 -4.84 -12.08 -0.65
C ALA A 51 -5.15 -11.88 0.83
N GLU A 52 -6.03 -12.70 1.40
CA GLU A 52 -6.13 -12.87 2.85
C GLU A 52 -4.90 -13.61 3.38
N TRP A 53 -4.46 -13.19 4.56
CA TRP A 53 -3.34 -13.78 5.28
C TRP A 53 -3.99 -14.48 6.47
N ASP A 54 -3.92 -15.81 6.49
CA ASP A 54 -4.25 -16.63 7.68
C ASP A 54 -3.17 -16.45 8.76
#